data_AF-A0A0W7Z0Z4-F1
#
_entry.id   AF-A0A0W7Z0Z4-F1
#
_cell.length_a   1.000
_cell.length_b   1.000
_cell.length_c   1.000
_cell.angle_alpha   90.00
_cell.angle_beta   90.00
_cell.angle_gamma   90.00
#
_symmetry.space_group_name_H-M   'P 1'
#
loop_
_entity.id
_entity.type
_entity.pdbx_description
1 polymer ?
#
loop_
_entity_poly.entity_id
_entity_poly.type
_entity_poly.pdbx_seq_one_letter_code
_entity_poly.pdbx_strand_id
1 'polypeptide(L)'
;MVSRIVTLVLLSLLAITHAQLWWGAGSMDRVAELRGQINELRASNDAARKENERLASEVNDLREGKETIQEKARYELGMVKPNEIYVHIMRP
;
A
#
# COMPACT_ATOMS: atom_id res chain seq x y z
N MET A 1 -38.17 -28.25 -44.85
CA MET A 1 -37.83 -26.81 -44.69
C MET A 1 -37.64 -26.40 -43.24
N VAL A 2 -38.51 -26.84 -42.31
CA VAL A 2 -38.44 -26.50 -40.87
C VAL A 2 -37.07 -26.81 -40.23
N SER A 3 -36.42 -27.94 -40.53
CA SER A 3 -35.11 -28.26 -39.93
C SER A 3 -34.00 -27.27 -40.31
N ARG A 4 -34.02 -26.74 -41.54
CA ARG A 4 -33.01 -25.75 -41.98
C ARG A 4 -33.15 -24.42 -41.24
N ILE A 5 -34.38 -24.01 -40.94
CA ILE A 5 -34.66 -22.80 -40.14
C ILE A 5 -34.17 -22.99 -38.71
N VAL A 6 -34.46 -24.14 -38.11
CA VAL A 6 -33.99 -24.48 -36.75
C VAL A 6 -32.45 -24.47 -36.68
N THR A 7 -31.77 -25.04 -37.67
CA THR A 7 -30.29 -25.01 -37.72
C THR A 7 -29.75 -23.59 -37.81
N LEU A 8 -30.36 -22.72 -38.63
CA LEU A 8 -29.93 -21.32 -38.75
C LEU A 8 -30.14 -20.55 -37.44
N VAL A 9 -31.25 -20.79 -36.74
CA VAL A 9 -31.53 -20.17 -35.44
C VAL A 9 -30.53 -20.64 -34.37
N LEU A 10 -30.18 -21.93 -34.36
CA LEU A 10 -29.17 -22.45 -33.43
C LEU A 10 -27.78 -21.88 -33.73
N LEU A 11 -27.41 -21.74 -35.01
CA LEU A 11 -26.15 -21.13 -35.41
C LEU A 11 -26.08 -19.65 -35.04
N SER A 12 -27.16 -18.89 -35.22
CA SER A 12 -27.19 -17.48 -34.83
C SER A 12 -27.11 -17.33 -33.32
N LEU A 13 -27.84 -18.14 -32.54
CA LEU A 13 -27.73 -18.16 -31.08
C LEU A 13 -26.30 -18.51 -30.62
N LEU A 14 -25.67 -19.48 -31.27
CA LEU A 14 -24.30 -19.89 -30.98
C LEU A 14 -23.30 -18.76 -31.29
N ALA A 15 -23.45 -18.09 -32.43
CA ALA A 15 -22.60 -16.97 -32.81
C ALA A 15 -22.74 -15.79 -31.84
N ILE A 16 -23.97 -15.46 -31.41
CA ILE A 16 -24.23 -14.39 -30.45
C ILE A 16 -23.57 -14.69 -29.10
N THR A 17 -23.70 -15.92 -28.59
CA THR A 17 -23.10 -16.31 -27.32
C THR A 17 -21.57 -16.33 -27.36
N HIS A 18 -20.97 -16.77 -28.48
CA HIS A 18 -19.52 -16.73 -28.67
C HIS A 18 -18.99 -15.30 -28.78
N ALA A 19 -19.70 -14.43 -29.52
CA ALA A 19 -19.38 -13.01 -29.62
C ALA A 19 -19.44 -12.32 -28.24
N GLN A 20 -20.49 -12.59 -27.46
CA GLN A 20 -20.60 -12.07 -26.09
C GLN A 20 -19.50 -12.59 -25.17
N LEU A 21 -19.01 -13.82 -25.37
CA LEU A 21 -17.93 -14.35 -24.56
C LEU A 21 -16.60 -13.65 -24.86
N TRP A 22 -16.36 -13.28 -26.12
CA TRP A 22 -15.14 -12.60 -26.55
C TRP A 22 -15.13 -11.10 -26.19
N TRP A 23 -16.28 -10.43 -26.25
CA TRP A 23 -16.44 -9.01 -25.89
C TRP A 23 -16.98 -8.75 -24.48
N GLY A 24 -17.34 -9.79 -23.74
CA GLY A 24 -17.94 -9.71 -22.41
C GLY A 24 -16.96 -9.39 -21.29
N ALA A 25 -17.39 -9.57 -20.05
CA ALA A 25 -16.67 -9.16 -18.84
C ALA A 25 -15.25 -9.74 -18.67
N GLY A 26 -14.85 -10.72 -19.47
CA GLY A 26 -13.49 -11.28 -19.55
C GLY A 26 -12.72 -10.94 -20.83
N SER A 27 -13.14 -9.92 -21.58
CA SER A 27 -12.47 -9.52 -22.82
C SER A 27 -11.01 -9.10 -22.56
N MET A 28 -10.13 -9.43 -23.50
CA MET A 28 -8.69 -9.15 -23.40
C MET A 28 -8.41 -7.65 -23.23
N ASP A 29 -9.27 -6.81 -23.82
CA ASP A 29 -9.19 -5.35 -23.74
C ASP A 29 -9.42 -4.84 -22.30
N ARG A 30 -10.44 -5.36 -21.61
CA ARG A 30 -10.71 -5.00 -20.21
C ARG A 30 -9.59 -5.45 -19.28
N VAL A 31 -9.00 -6.61 -19.56
CA VAL A 31 -7.84 -7.11 -18.79
C VAL A 31 -6.61 -6.22 -19.04
N ALA A 32 -6.40 -5.74 -20.27
CA ALA A 32 -5.31 -4.82 -20.59
C ALA A 32 -5.48 -3.47 -19.88
N GLU A 33 -6.69 -2.91 -19.86
CA GLU A 33 -7.01 -1.67 -19.15
C GLU A 33 -6.76 -1.80 -17.64
N LEU A 34 -7.29 -2.86 -17.01
CA LEU A 34 -7.10 -3.13 -15.58
C LEU A 34 -5.62 -3.35 -15.23
N ARG A 35 -4.86 -4.01 -16.09
CA ARG A 35 -3.39 -4.15 -15.90
C ARG A 35 -2.68 -2.81 -15.97
N GLY A 36 -3.12 -1.90 -16.85
CA GLY A 36 -2.62 -0.52 -16.91
C GLY A 36 -2.85 0.21 -15.59
N GLN A 37 -4.08 0.18 -15.08
CA GLN A 37 -4.44 0.82 -13.79
C GLN A 37 -3.66 0.25 -12.61
N ILE A 38 -3.45 -1.07 -12.55
CA ILE A 38 -2.65 -1.71 -11.51
C ILE A 38 -1.20 -1.21 -11.52
N ASN A 39 -0.60 -1.03 -12.70
CA ASN A 39 0.78 -0.55 -12.81
C ASN A 39 0.91 0.89 -12.30
N GLU A 40 -0.05 1.76 -12.63
CA GLU A 40 -0.07 3.14 -12.15
C GLU A 40 -0.24 3.22 -10.63
N LEU A 41 -1.18 2.45 -10.08
CA LEU A 41 -1.38 2.35 -8.63
C LEU A 41 -0.15 1.83 -7.90
N ARG A 42 0.55 0.84 -8.47
CA ARG A 42 1.80 0.31 -7.91
C ARG A 42 2.90 1.37 -7.91
N ALA A 43 3.09 2.10 -9.01
CA ALA A 43 4.09 3.15 -9.08
C ALA A 43 3.84 4.26 -8.04
N SER A 44 2.59 4.67 -7.86
CA SER A 44 2.19 5.63 -6.83
C SER A 44 2.45 5.09 -5.41
N ASN A 45 2.09 3.83 -5.17
CA ASN A 45 2.32 3.19 -3.86
C ASN A 45 3.81 3.06 -3.53
N ASP A 46 4.65 2.70 -4.51
CA ASP A 46 6.09 2.60 -4.35
C ASP A 46 6.72 3.96 -4.01
N ALA A 47 6.27 5.03 -4.66
CA ALA A 47 6.71 6.39 -4.35
C ALA A 47 6.31 6.80 -2.91
N ALA A 48 5.05 6.54 -2.52
CA ALA A 48 4.58 6.82 -1.17
C ALA A 48 5.31 6.00 -0.10
N ARG A 49 5.64 4.74 -0.39
CA ARG A 49 6.41 3.87 0.52
C ARG A 49 7.81 4.41 0.75
N LYS A 50 8.50 4.85 -0.30
CA LYS A 50 9.83 5.46 -0.19
C LYS A 50 9.82 6.73 0.67
N GLU A 51 8.79 7.56 0.53
CA GLU A 51 8.65 8.76 1.34
C GLU A 51 8.34 8.43 2.81
N ASN A 52 7.49 7.44 3.06
CA ASN A 52 7.24 6.95 4.41
C ASN A 52 8.52 6.40 5.08
N GLU A 53 9.35 5.66 4.34
CA GLU A 53 10.64 5.16 4.84
C GLU A 53 11.58 6.32 5.21
N ARG A 54 11.64 7.36 4.38
CA ARG A 54 12.41 8.57 4.64
C ARG A 54 11.94 9.28 5.91
N LEU A 55 10.63 9.53 6.02
CA LEU A 55 10.01 10.18 7.17
C LEU A 55 10.17 9.35 8.45
N ALA A 56 10.06 8.02 8.36
CA ALA A 56 10.28 7.13 9.49
C ALA A 56 11.72 7.21 10.00
N SER A 57 12.70 7.30 9.11
CA SER A 57 14.11 7.54 9.48
C SER A 57 14.27 8.89 10.19
N GLU A 58 13.70 9.96 9.64
CA GLU A 58 13.77 11.28 10.27
C GLU A 58 13.12 11.30 11.67
N VAL A 59 11.99 10.61 11.83
CA VAL A 59 11.34 10.48 13.13
C VAL A 59 12.22 9.71 14.10
N ASN A 60 12.89 8.64 13.66
CA ASN A 60 13.81 7.89 14.51
C ASN A 60 15.02 8.73 14.90
N ASP A 61 15.64 9.45 13.96
CA ASP A 61 16.76 10.36 14.23
C ASP A 61 16.36 11.47 15.22
N LEU A 62 15.15 12.04 15.07
CA LEU A 62 14.62 13.03 16.01
C LEU A 62 14.30 12.44 17.38
N ARG A 63 13.94 11.15 17.48
CA ARG A 63 13.70 10.47 18.75
C ARG A 63 15.00 10.16 19.47
N GLU A 64 15.98 9.58 18.77
CA GLU A 64 17.31 9.30 19.32
C GLU A 64 18.03 10.60 19.72
N GLY A 65 17.92 11.65 18.90
CA GLY A 65 18.45 12.98 19.23
C GLY A 65 17.79 13.60 20.47
N LYS A 66 16.49 13.39 20.69
CA LYS A 66 15.78 13.87 21.90
C LYS A 66 16.10 13.07 23.15
N GLU A 67 16.26 11.74 23.04
CA GLU A 67 16.70 10.90 24.15
C GLU A 67 18.11 11.29 24.60
N THR A 68 19.03 11.52 23.65
CA THR A 68 20.39 11.98 23.93
C THR A 68 20.40 13.33 24.67
N ILE A 69 19.50 14.26 24.32
CA ILE A 69 19.37 15.55 25.01
C ILE A 69 18.79 15.38 26.42
N GLN A 70 17.81 14.49 26.62
CA GLN A 70 17.25 14.24 27.95
C GLN A 70 18.29 13.65 28.91
N GLU A 71 19.14 12.75 28.42
CA GLU A 71 20.21 12.16 29.21
C GLU A 71 21.26 13.22 29.59
N LYS A 72 21.70 14.05 28.64
CA LYS A 72 22.60 15.19 28.92
C LYS A 72 21.99 16.22 29.88
N ALA A 73 20.70 16.57 29.73
CA ALA A 73 20.04 17.53 30.63
C ALA A 73 19.89 16.99 32.06
N ARG A 74 19.70 15.68 32.23
CA ARG A 74 19.66 15.02 33.54
C ARG A 74 21.05 14.94 34.19
N TYR A 75 22.09 14.65 33.40
CA TYR A 75 23.46 14.55 33.90
C TYR A 75 24.15 15.91 34.15
N GLU A 76 23.95 16.92 33.30
CA GLU A 76 24.66 18.21 33.37
C GLU A 76 23.86 19.32 34.07
N LEU A 77 22.53 19.34 33.95
CA LEU A 77 21.69 20.43 34.49
C LEU A 77 20.84 20.02 35.70
N GLY A 78 20.85 18.74 36.09
CA GLY A 78 20.05 18.23 37.21
C GLY A 78 18.53 18.39 37.01
N MET A 79 18.06 18.54 35.77
CA MET A 79 16.65 18.76 35.48
C MET A 79 15.84 17.46 35.60
N VAL A 80 15.04 17.36 36.66
CA VAL A 80 14.03 16.31 36.89
C VAL A 80 12.64 16.82 36.52
N LYS A 81 11.77 15.94 36.02
CA LYS A 81 10.35 16.28 35.78
C LYS A 81 9.67 16.58 37.13
N PRO A 82 8.58 17.39 37.16
CA PRO A 82 7.78 17.56 38.37
C PRO A 82 7.34 16.17 38.87
N ASN A 83 7.67 15.82 40.11
CA ASN A 83 7.47 14.52 40.78
C ASN A 83 8.41 13.34 40.42
N GLU A 84 9.64 13.56 39.95
CA GLU A 84 10.62 12.46 39.75
C GLU A 84 11.78 12.51 40.77
N ILE A 85 12.10 11.39 41.43
CA ILE A 85 13.23 11.25 42.38
C ILE A 85 14.36 10.51 41.67
N TYR A 86 15.47 11.20 41.41
CA TYR A 86 16.67 10.62 40.81
C TYR A 86 17.62 10.10 41.90
N VAL A 87 17.91 8.79 41.91
CA VAL A 87 18.80 8.15 42.90
C VAL A 87 20.08 7.68 42.23
N HIS A 88 21.21 8.30 42.57
CA HIS A 88 22.53 7.88 42.09
C HIS A 88 23.15 6.89 43.09
N ILE A 89 23.17 5.60 42.74
CA ILE A 89 23.76 4.57 43.60
C ILE A 89 25.26 4.51 43.31
N MET A 90 26.07 5.14 44.15
CA MET A 90 27.51 4.90 44.19
C MET A 90 27.75 3.76 45.18
N ARG A 91 28.23 2.60 44.70
CA ARG A 91 28.68 1.54 45.62
C ARG A 91 30.00 1.97 46.27
N PRO A 92 30.19 1.68 47.57
CA PRO A 92 31.41 2.04 48.30
C PRO A 92 32.66 1.35 47.74
#